data_AF-A0A1H1PYJ4-F1
#
_entry.id   AF-A0A1H1PYJ4-F1
#
_cell.length_a   1.000
_cell.length_b   1.000
_cell.length_c   1.000
_cell.angle_alpha   90.00
_cell.angle_beta   90.00
_cell.angle_gamma   90.00
#
_symmetry.space_group_name_H-M   'P 1'
#
loop_
_entity.id
_entity.type
_entity.pdbx_description
1 polymer ?
#
loop_
_entity_poly.entity_id
_entity_poly.type
_entity_poly.pdbx_seq_one_letter_code
_entity_poly.pdbx_strand_id
1 'polypeptide(L)'
;MKKNIYGILRGKFLISDDSFKNWRIIIFISFLAIIMIASSHSADQKVYEIANLTNEVKELRSAFVDKRGKLMQLKKESFVEAEVKDKGIGISLNPPTKIIVKSSKSKK
;
A
#
# COMPACT_ATOMS: atom_id res chain seq x y z
N MET A 1 19.62 -50.68 -24.73
CA MET A 1 19.51 -49.42 -23.94
C MET A 1 20.74 -48.51 -24.10
N LYS A 2 21.98 -48.97 -23.82
CA LYS A 2 23.20 -48.14 -23.92
C LYS A 2 23.44 -47.48 -25.29
N LYS A 3 23.11 -48.16 -26.40
CA LYS A 3 23.30 -47.65 -27.77
C LYS A 3 22.37 -46.46 -28.13
N ASN A 4 21.16 -46.41 -27.58
CA ASN A 4 20.22 -45.31 -27.86
C ASN A 4 20.64 -44.02 -27.14
N ILE A 5 21.07 -44.13 -25.89
CA ILE A 5 21.59 -42.99 -25.12
C ILE A 5 22.86 -42.44 -25.77
N TYR A 6 23.77 -43.33 -26.21
CA TYR A 6 24.96 -42.93 -26.98
C TYR A 6 24.63 -42.26 -28.32
N GLY A 7 23.55 -42.69 -28.99
CA GLY A 7 23.08 -42.07 -30.23
C GLY A 7 22.51 -40.66 -30.03
N ILE A 8 21.84 -40.42 -28.90
CA ILE A 8 21.34 -39.09 -28.52
C ILE A 8 22.51 -38.16 -28.20
N LEU A 9 23.50 -38.62 -27.40
CA LEU A 9 24.70 -37.84 -27.08
C LEU A 9 25.57 -37.50 -28.31
N ARG A 10 25.64 -38.40 -29.30
CA ARG A 10 26.37 -38.14 -30.56
C ARG A 10 25.56 -37.33 -31.58
N GLY A 11 24.40 -36.80 -31.21
CA GLY A 11 23.61 -35.94 -32.09
C GLY A 11 22.94 -36.67 -33.25
N LYS A 12 22.75 -37.99 -33.17
CA LYS A 12 22.04 -38.76 -34.22
C LYS A 12 20.61 -38.24 -34.44
N PHE A 13 19.99 -37.68 -33.39
CA PHE A 13 18.69 -36.99 -33.43
C PHE A 13 18.67 -35.72 -34.32
N LEU A 14 19.81 -35.09 -34.54
CA LEU A 14 19.96 -33.85 -35.32
C LEU A 14 20.33 -34.11 -36.80
N ILE A 15 20.83 -35.32 -37.13
CA ILE A 15 21.42 -35.65 -38.44
C ILE A 15 20.68 -36.81 -39.16
N SER A 16 19.81 -37.56 -38.47
CA SER A 16 18.99 -38.62 -39.09
C SER A 16 17.98 -38.10 -40.14
N ASP A 17 17.46 -38.95 -41.01
CA ASP A 17 16.54 -38.53 -42.10
C ASP A 17 15.26 -37.81 -41.64
N ASP A 18 14.84 -37.98 -40.36
CA ASP A 18 13.69 -37.30 -39.73
C ASP A 18 14.06 -36.04 -38.90
N SER A 19 15.25 -35.46 -39.14
CA SER A 19 15.80 -34.36 -38.33
C SER A 19 15.03 -33.04 -38.43
N PHE A 20 14.25 -32.83 -39.48
CA PHE A 20 13.42 -31.64 -39.62
C PHE A 20 12.38 -31.51 -38.48
N LYS A 21 11.80 -32.63 -38.05
CA LYS A 21 10.83 -32.64 -36.94
C LYS A 21 11.49 -32.27 -35.60
N ASN A 22 12.73 -32.71 -35.43
CA ASN A 22 13.54 -32.51 -34.24
C ASN A 22 14.02 -31.06 -34.10
N TRP A 23 14.42 -30.45 -35.21
CA TRP A 23 14.81 -29.03 -35.26
C TRP A 23 13.67 -28.09 -34.86
N ARG A 24 12.44 -28.38 -35.32
CA ARG A 24 11.23 -27.62 -34.94
C ARG A 24 10.98 -27.65 -33.42
N ILE A 25 11.18 -28.81 -32.79
CA ILE A 25 11.00 -28.96 -31.33
C ILE A 25 12.08 -28.18 -30.57
N ILE A 26 13.32 -28.20 -31.03
CA ILE A 26 14.42 -27.45 -30.38
C ILE A 26 14.18 -25.94 -30.45
N ILE A 27 13.77 -25.43 -31.62
CA ILE A 27 13.39 -24.01 -31.76
C ILE A 27 12.22 -23.68 -30.83
N PHE A 28 11.21 -24.56 -30.75
CA PHE A 28 10.06 -24.35 -29.88
C PHE A 28 10.46 -24.27 -28.40
N ILE A 29 11.31 -25.18 -27.92
CA ILE A 29 11.79 -25.18 -26.52
C ILE A 29 12.70 -23.96 -26.26
N SER A 30 13.57 -23.61 -27.20
CA SER A 30 14.43 -22.42 -27.08
C SER A 30 13.59 -21.13 -27.00
N PHE A 31 12.56 -21.01 -27.86
CA PHE A 31 11.61 -19.90 -27.81
C PHE A 31 10.86 -19.84 -26.48
N LEU A 32 10.39 -20.99 -25.98
CA LEU A 32 9.72 -21.08 -24.68
C LEU A 32 10.65 -20.68 -23.53
N ALA A 33 11.93 -21.07 -23.59
CA ALA A 33 12.93 -20.68 -22.60
C ALA A 33 13.16 -19.16 -22.60
N ILE A 34 13.21 -18.52 -23.77
CA ILE A 34 13.31 -17.06 -23.88
C ILE A 34 12.08 -16.37 -23.27
N ILE A 35 10.88 -16.88 -23.56
CA ILE A 35 9.64 -16.36 -22.95
C ILE A 35 9.68 -16.47 -21.43
N MET A 36 10.13 -17.61 -20.91
CA MET A 36 10.22 -17.84 -19.47
C MET A 36 11.19 -16.86 -18.81
N ILE A 37 12.37 -16.64 -19.39
CA ILE A 37 13.35 -15.67 -18.89
C ILE A 37 12.77 -14.24 -18.89
N ALA A 38 12.12 -13.85 -20.00
CA ALA A 38 11.51 -12.53 -20.12
C ALA A 38 10.37 -12.32 -19.11
N SER A 39 9.53 -13.33 -18.92
CA SER A 39 8.44 -13.31 -17.94
C SER A 39 8.97 -13.19 -16.51
N SER A 40 10.01 -13.94 -16.16
CA SER A 40 10.65 -13.85 -14.83
C SER A 40 11.19 -12.45 -14.56
N HIS A 41 11.88 -11.84 -15.53
CA HIS A 41 12.41 -10.49 -15.36
C HIS A 41 11.31 -9.43 -15.14
N SER A 42 10.17 -9.56 -15.82
CA SER A 42 9.02 -8.68 -15.57
C SER A 42 8.41 -8.89 -14.17
N ALA A 43 8.40 -10.13 -13.68
CA ALA A 43 7.94 -10.42 -12.33
C ALA A 43 8.84 -9.76 -11.28
N ASP A 44 10.17 -9.84 -11.47
CA ASP A 44 11.14 -9.22 -10.56
C ASP A 44 10.94 -7.70 -10.48
N GLN A 45 10.77 -7.02 -11.63
CA GLN A 45 10.50 -5.58 -11.68
C GLN A 45 9.24 -5.20 -10.87
N LYS A 46 8.16 -5.99 -11.02
CA LYS A 46 6.91 -5.76 -10.26
C LYS A 46 7.12 -5.96 -8.76
N VAL A 47 7.95 -6.91 -8.34
CA VAL A 47 8.25 -7.13 -6.92
C VAL A 47 8.95 -5.90 -6.32
N TYR A 48 9.90 -5.31 -7.03
CA TYR A 48 10.53 -4.05 -6.59
C TYR A 48 9.54 -2.89 -6.51
N GLU A 49 8.65 -2.77 -7.50
CA GLU A 49 7.59 -1.76 -7.49
C GLU A 49 6.64 -1.93 -6.29
N ILE A 50 6.22 -3.18 -6.01
CA ILE A 50 5.39 -3.51 -4.85
C ILE A 50 6.09 -3.13 -3.54
N ALA A 51 7.39 -3.39 -3.43
CA ALA A 51 8.17 -3.03 -2.24
C ALA A 51 8.22 -1.50 -2.04
N ASN A 52 8.42 -0.73 -3.12
CA ASN A 52 8.41 0.73 -3.08
C ASN A 52 7.04 1.28 -2.67
N LEU A 53 5.96 0.80 -3.30
CA LEU A 53 4.59 1.20 -2.97
C LEU A 53 4.22 0.84 -1.52
N THR A 54 4.68 -0.30 -1.03
CA THR A 54 4.46 -0.72 0.37
C THR A 54 5.13 0.23 1.35
N ASN A 55 6.34 0.69 1.04
CA ASN A 55 7.04 1.69 1.85
C ASN A 55 6.29 3.03 1.85
N GLU A 56 5.83 3.49 0.68
CA GLU A 56 5.05 4.73 0.57
C GLU A 56 3.76 4.67 1.40
N VAL A 57 3.02 3.56 1.32
CA VAL A 57 1.82 3.35 2.14
C VAL A 57 2.15 3.38 3.64
N LYS A 58 3.29 2.81 4.04
CA LYS A 58 3.74 2.81 5.43
C LYS A 58 4.08 4.22 5.91
N GLU A 59 4.77 5.01 5.10
CA GLU A 59 5.08 6.42 5.40
C GLU A 59 3.82 7.26 5.54
N LEU A 60 2.89 7.16 4.58
CA LEU A 60 1.60 7.87 4.63
C LEU A 60 0.80 7.48 5.87
N ARG A 61 0.80 6.20 6.25
CA ARG A 61 0.13 5.73 7.45
C ARG A 61 0.76 6.30 8.72
N SER A 62 2.09 6.38 8.79
CA SER A 62 2.79 7.02 9.90
C SER A 62 2.39 8.49 10.01
N ALA A 63 2.47 9.23 8.90
CA ALA A 63 2.08 10.64 8.87
C ALA A 63 0.61 10.87 9.26
N PHE A 64 -0.29 9.96 8.87
CA PHE A 64 -1.70 10.00 9.27
C PHE A 64 -1.87 9.84 10.79
N VAL A 65 -1.19 8.85 11.39
CA VAL A 65 -1.26 8.61 12.84
C VAL A 65 -0.73 9.81 13.62
N ASP A 66 0.39 10.38 13.20
CA ASP A 66 0.99 11.56 13.84
C ASP A 66 0.04 12.77 13.76
N LYS A 67 -0.51 13.05 12.58
CA LYS A 67 -1.48 14.14 12.39
C LYS A 67 -2.75 13.93 13.20
N ARG A 68 -3.27 12.69 13.25
CA ARG A 68 -4.44 12.35 14.07
C ARG A 68 -4.17 12.61 15.56
N GLY A 69 -2.99 12.23 16.05
CA GLY A 69 -2.56 12.49 17.43
C GLY A 69 -2.54 13.99 17.73
N LYS A 70 -1.94 14.79 16.84
CA LYS A 70 -1.91 16.25 16.96
C LYS A 70 -3.31 16.85 16.97
N LEU A 71 -4.20 16.38 16.09
CA LEU A 71 -5.58 16.85 16.04
C LEU A 71 -6.34 16.55 17.34
N MET A 72 -6.16 15.34 17.88
CA MET A 72 -6.77 14.97 19.17
C MET A 72 -6.25 15.85 20.30
N GLN A 73 -4.97 16.21 20.30
CA GLN A 73 -4.40 17.12 21.29
C GLN A 73 -5.01 18.53 21.16
N LEU A 74 -5.10 19.08 19.95
CA LEU A 74 -5.71 20.38 19.69
C LEU A 74 -7.20 20.42 20.06
N LYS A 75 -7.91 19.30 19.93
CA LYS A 75 -9.33 19.19 20.31
C LYS A 75 -9.56 19.17 21.83
N LYS A 76 -8.53 18.94 22.67
CA LYS A 76 -8.71 18.88 24.12
C LYS A 76 -9.18 20.22 24.65
N GLU A 77 -10.21 20.19 25.50
CA GLU A 77 -10.72 21.37 26.18
C GLU A 77 -9.63 22.08 26.99
N SER A 78 -8.76 21.32 27.67
CA SER A 78 -7.62 21.87 28.40
C SER A 78 -6.57 22.55 27.51
N PHE A 79 -6.42 22.12 26.26
CA PHE A 79 -5.53 22.78 25.30
C PHE A 79 -6.12 24.13 24.87
N VAL A 80 -7.42 24.14 24.54
CA VAL A 80 -8.14 25.37 24.19
C VAL A 80 -8.16 26.34 25.37
N GLU A 81 -8.46 25.87 26.59
CA GLU A 81 -8.46 26.65 27.82
C GLU A 81 -7.09 27.33 28.06
N ALA A 82 -6.00 26.59 27.93
CA ALA A 82 -4.65 27.14 28.07
C ALA A 82 -4.38 28.27 27.06
N GLU A 83 -4.82 28.11 25.80
CA GLU A 83 -4.58 29.09 24.73
C GLU A 83 -5.46 30.35 24.85
N VAL A 84 -6.68 30.23 25.38
CA VAL A 84 -7.60 31.36 25.57
C VAL A 84 -7.43 32.08 26.91
N LYS A 85 -6.71 31.47 27.87
CA LYS A 85 -6.38 32.06 29.17
C LYS A 85 -5.56 33.36 29.02
N ASP A 86 -4.60 33.38 28.09
CA ASP A 86 -3.80 34.57 27.79
C ASP A 86 -4.65 35.72 27.21
N LYS A 87 -5.82 35.40 26.65
CA LYS A 87 -6.80 36.37 26.13
C LYS A 87 -7.84 36.79 27.17
N GLY A 88 -7.73 36.32 28.41
CA GLY A 88 -8.66 36.64 29.51
C GLY A 88 -10.02 35.93 29.40
N ILE A 89 -10.13 34.91 28.55
CA ILE A 89 -11.35 34.14 28.36
C ILE A 89 -11.25 32.88 29.22
N GLY A 90 -12.22 32.65 30.09
CA GLY A 90 -12.23 31.53 31.03
C GLY A 90 -13.56 30.80 31.04
N ILE A 91 -13.52 29.53 31.45
CA ILE A 91 -14.72 28.70 31.57
C ILE A 91 -15.49 29.15 32.83
N SER A 92 -16.80 29.37 32.71
CA SER A 92 -17.62 29.68 33.88
C SER A 92 -17.77 28.42 34.74
N LEU A 93 -17.22 28.45 35.96
CA LEU A 93 -17.45 27.40 36.97
C LEU A 93 -18.88 27.45 37.53
N ASN A 94 -19.56 28.59 37.38
CA ASN A 94 -20.91 28.78 37.88
C ASN A 94 -21.92 28.51 36.76
N PRO A 95 -22.97 27.71 37.02
CA PRO A 95 -24.02 27.45 36.05
C PRO A 95 -24.81 28.74 35.75
N PRO A 96 -25.28 28.94 34.51
CA PRO A 96 -26.06 30.11 34.15
C PRO A 96 -27.42 30.11 34.87
N THR A 97 -27.81 31.28 35.38
CA THR A 97 -29.11 31.47 36.01
C THR A 97 -30.17 31.82 34.97
N LYS A 98 -31.29 31.08 34.97
CA LYS A 98 -32.43 31.37 34.11
C LYS A 98 -33.21 32.57 34.69
N ILE A 99 -33.12 33.73 34.04
CA ILE A 99 -33.93 34.89 34.40
C ILE A 99 -35.34 34.71 33.82
N ILE A 100 -36.33 34.55 34.70
CA ILE A 100 -37.75 34.54 34.32
C ILE A 100 -38.35 35.88 34.70
N VAL A 101 -38.64 36.71 33.70
CA VAL A 101 -39.22 38.04 33.91
C VAL A 101 -40.71 37.86 34.23
N LYS A 102 -41.12 38.12 35.48
CA LYS A 102 -42.54 38.27 35.81
C LYS A 102 -42.98 39.67 35.39
N SER A 103 -43.79 39.78 34.33
CA SER A 103 -44.41 41.06 33.99
C SER A 103 -45.33 41.48 35.13
N SER A 104 -44.99 42.55 35.85
CA SER A 104 -45.90 43.18 36.79
C SER A 104 -47.06 43.78 35.99
N LYS A 105 -48.22 43.12 35.97
CA LYS A 105 -49.46 43.81 35.65
C LYS A 105 -49.71 44.82 36.76
N SER A 106 -49.45 46.10 36.44
CA SER A 106 -50.00 47.25 37.15
C SER A 106 -51.49 46.98 37.37
N LYS A 107 -51.87 46.76 38.63
CA LYS A 107 -53.28 46.69 39.03
C LYS A 107 -53.82 48.11 38.91
N LYS A 108 -54.84 48.21 38.06
CA LYS A 108 -55.70 49.37 37.86
C LYS A 108 -56.51 49.68 39.12
#